data_AF-A0A3A0FQ49-F1
#
_entry.id   AF-A0A3A0FQ49-F1
#
_cell.length_a   1.000
_cell.length_b   1.000
_cell.length_c   1.000
_cell.angle_alpha   90.00
_cell.angle_beta   90.00
_cell.angle_gamma   90.00
#
_symmetry.space_group_name_H-M   'P 1'
#
loop_
_entity.id
_entity.type
_entity.pdbx_description
1 polymer ?
#
loop_
_entity_poly.entity_id
_entity_poly.type
_entity_poly.pdbx_seq_one_letter_code
_entity_poly.pdbx_strand_id
1 'polypeptide(L)'
;MKLRSFLAVGFSALAFTIACDSAENRAETRQDVSEARQEGAEEIREARREAGEQRAEAQRDVREEMREGGDVGEATQEAAEETAQAQYDVTISQLEAEHRVAIQKCEGLAGDAQEQCKRDADAKLETGRQHARTMLEGQTD
;
A
#
# COMPACT_ATOMS: atom_id res chain seq x y z
N MET A 1 7.68 -43.85 52.13
CA MET A 1 8.45 -44.91 51.44
C MET A 1 9.01 -44.33 50.14
N LYS A 2 10.36 -44.23 50.07
CA LYS A 2 11.27 -44.24 48.88
C LYS A 2 10.87 -43.31 47.70
N LEU A 3 11.43 -42.11 47.51
CA LEU A 3 12.82 -41.68 47.24
C LEU A 3 13.54 -42.40 46.09
N ARG A 4 13.74 -41.67 44.97
CA ARG A 4 14.86 -41.72 43.99
C ARG A 4 14.87 -40.33 43.32
N SER A 5 15.73 -39.34 43.59
CA SER A 5 17.20 -39.26 43.63
C SER A 5 17.90 -39.84 42.40
N PHE A 6 18.11 -38.98 41.39
CA PHE A 6 19.22 -38.97 40.42
C PHE A 6 19.52 -37.49 40.13
N LEU A 7 20.51 -36.94 40.84
CA LEU A 7 21.90 -36.75 40.41
C LEU A 7 22.09 -35.47 39.58
N ALA A 8 22.72 -34.49 40.24
CA ALA A 8 23.28 -33.29 39.67
C ALA A 8 24.36 -33.63 38.62
N VAL A 9 24.26 -33.00 37.46
CA VAL A 9 25.39 -32.76 36.56
C VAL A 9 25.33 -31.28 36.21
N GLY A 10 26.26 -30.51 36.79
CA GLY A 10 26.53 -29.16 36.34
C GLY A 10 27.05 -29.21 34.90
N PHE A 11 26.52 -28.34 34.05
CA PHE A 11 27.15 -28.03 32.78
C PHE A 11 27.03 -26.53 32.55
N SER A 12 28.19 -25.89 32.62
CA SER A 12 28.59 -24.62 32.05
C SER A 12 27.55 -23.54 31.88
N ALA A 13 27.82 -22.43 32.56
CA ALA A 13 27.53 -21.09 32.07
C ALA A 13 27.87 -20.99 30.57
N LEU A 14 26.87 -21.15 29.71
CA LEU A 14 26.92 -20.68 28.34
C LEU A 14 26.72 -19.18 28.42
N ALA A 15 27.85 -18.47 28.45
CA ALA A 15 27.92 -17.07 28.13
C ALA A 15 27.25 -16.84 26.76
N PHE A 16 25.97 -16.46 26.76
CA PHE A 16 25.33 -15.80 25.64
C PHE A 16 25.83 -14.35 25.61
N THR A 17 27.12 -14.19 25.32
CA THR A 17 27.68 -12.87 25.04
C THR A 17 27.40 -12.52 23.58
N ILE A 18 26.48 -11.56 23.42
CA ILE A 18 26.52 -10.50 22.41
C ILE A 18 26.38 -10.99 20.95
N ALA A 19 25.13 -11.14 20.53
CA ALA A 19 24.72 -10.92 19.14
C ALA A 19 23.28 -10.37 19.09
N CYS A 20 23.00 -9.33 19.89
CA CYS A 20 21.71 -8.64 19.86
C CYS A 20 21.71 -7.37 18.99
N ASP A 21 22.84 -6.95 18.43
CA ASP A 21 22.91 -5.70 17.65
C ASP A 21 22.19 -5.81 16.29
N SER A 22 22.27 -6.97 15.62
CA SER A 22 21.57 -7.22 14.34
C SER A 22 20.13 -7.73 14.51
N ALA A 23 19.65 -7.91 15.75
CA ALA A 23 18.29 -8.36 16.03
C ALA A 23 17.34 -7.16 16.18
N GLU A 24 17.81 -6.05 16.76
CA GLU A 24 17.07 -4.79 16.88
C GLU A 24 16.73 -4.19 15.51
N ASN A 25 17.73 -4.03 14.64
CA ASN A 25 17.52 -3.46 13.30
C ASN A 25 16.55 -4.30 12.43
N ARG A 26 16.61 -5.64 12.53
CA ARG A 26 15.65 -6.53 11.83
C ARG A 26 14.25 -6.50 12.43
N ALA A 27 14.10 -6.19 13.71
CA ALA A 27 12.79 -6.06 14.34
C ALA A 27 12.13 -4.73 13.96
N GLU A 28 12.91 -3.64 13.94
CA GLU A 28 12.50 -2.31 13.50
C GLU A 28 12.03 -2.32 12.05
N THR A 29 12.83 -2.82 11.10
CA THR A 29 12.39 -2.93 9.68
C THR A 29 11.11 -3.75 9.53
N ARG A 30 10.89 -4.78 10.35
CA ARG A 30 9.64 -5.57 10.30
C ARG A 30 8.45 -4.77 10.81
N GLN A 31 8.66 -3.94 11.83
CA GLN A 31 7.67 -3.03 12.35
C GLN A 31 7.33 -1.97 11.30
N ASP A 32 8.33 -1.33 10.69
CA ASP A 32 8.12 -0.29 9.67
C ASP A 32 7.37 -0.84 8.44
N VAL A 33 7.71 -2.05 8.01
CA VAL A 33 6.98 -2.74 6.94
C VAL A 33 5.54 -3.06 7.35
N SER A 34 5.29 -3.40 8.62
CA SER A 34 3.95 -3.63 9.13
C SER A 34 3.13 -2.34 9.19
N GLU A 35 3.74 -1.25 9.64
CA GLU A 35 3.14 0.09 9.73
C GLU A 35 2.81 0.63 8.33
N ALA A 36 3.75 0.59 7.39
CA ALA A 36 3.52 0.99 6.01
C ALA A 36 2.40 0.20 5.32
N ARG A 37 2.21 -1.08 5.69
CA ARG A 37 1.06 -1.88 5.20
C ARG A 37 -0.26 -1.42 5.79
N GLN A 38 -0.27 -1.02 7.06
CA GLN A 38 -1.47 -0.55 7.74
C GLN A 38 -1.89 0.83 7.21
N GLU A 39 -0.93 1.77 7.12
CA GLU A 39 -1.14 3.08 6.50
C GLU A 39 -1.61 2.93 5.05
N GLY A 40 -0.92 2.14 4.24
CA GLY A 40 -1.31 1.91 2.85
C GLY A 40 -2.71 1.28 2.74
N ALA A 41 -3.10 0.39 3.65
CA ALA A 41 -4.45 -0.16 3.68
C ALA A 41 -5.51 0.86 4.12
N GLU A 42 -5.14 1.85 4.94
CA GLU A 42 -6.02 2.98 5.29
C GLU A 42 -6.19 3.93 4.10
N GLU A 43 -5.10 4.34 3.46
CA GLU A 43 -5.10 5.20 2.26
C GLU A 43 -5.93 4.57 1.13
N ILE A 44 -5.74 3.27 0.86
CA ILE A 44 -6.54 2.56 -0.15
C ILE A 44 -8.02 2.51 0.24
N ARG A 45 -8.36 2.37 1.52
CA ARG A 45 -9.76 2.36 1.98
C ARG A 45 -10.39 3.74 1.83
N GLU A 46 -9.65 4.81 2.15
CA GLU A 46 -10.07 6.18 1.96
C GLU A 46 -10.28 6.52 0.48
N ALA A 47 -9.31 6.24 -0.38
CA ALA A 47 -9.44 6.44 -1.82
C ALA A 47 -10.65 5.68 -2.40
N ARG A 48 -10.92 4.45 -1.93
CA ARG A 48 -12.12 3.70 -2.34
C ARG A 48 -13.43 4.31 -1.85
N ARG A 49 -13.42 4.95 -0.67
CA ARG A 49 -14.58 5.65 -0.13
C ARG A 49 -14.87 6.89 -0.97
N GLU A 50 -13.86 7.72 -1.21
CA GLU A 50 -13.94 8.93 -2.03
C GLU A 50 -14.37 8.59 -3.47
N ALA A 51 -13.78 7.55 -4.07
CA ALA A 51 -14.22 7.08 -5.38
C ALA A 51 -15.68 6.61 -5.40
N GLY A 52 -16.17 6.04 -4.29
CA GLY A 52 -17.57 5.68 -4.13
C GLY A 52 -18.49 6.91 -4.01
N GLU A 53 -18.03 7.94 -3.30
CA GLU A 53 -18.73 9.22 -3.15
C GLU A 53 -18.83 9.96 -4.48
N GLN A 54 -17.72 10.12 -5.21
CA GLN A 54 -17.68 10.73 -6.54
C GLN A 54 -18.62 10.02 -7.52
N ARG A 55 -18.60 8.67 -7.57
CA ARG A 55 -19.54 7.91 -8.41
C ARG A 55 -21.01 8.11 -8.01
N ALA A 56 -21.28 8.28 -6.71
CA ALA A 56 -22.63 8.50 -6.24
C ALA A 56 -23.13 9.90 -6.59
N GLU A 57 -22.25 10.90 -6.53
CA GLU A 57 -22.46 12.29 -6.97
C GLU A 57 -22.70 12.36 -8.48
N ALA A 58 -21.79 11.83 -9.30
CA ALA A 58 -21.95 11.68 -10.74
C ALA A 58 -23.33 11.12 -11.15
N GLN A 59 -23.79 10.08 -10.45
CA GLN A 59 -25.12 9.49 -10.70
C GLN A 59 -26.28 10.36 -10.22
N ARG A 60 -26.09 11.18 -9.19
CA ARG A 60 -27.09 12.17 -8.77
C ARG A 60 -27.25 13.23 -9.84
N ASP A 61 -26.16 13.71 -10.41
CA ASP A 61 -26.18 14.79 -11.41
C ASP A 61 -26.89 14.32 -12.69
N VAL A 62 -26.58 13.11 -13.17
CA VAL A 62 -27.34 12.48 -14.27
C VAL A 62 -28.85 12.41 -13.96
N ARG A 63 -29.23 12.05 -12.73
CA ARG A 63 -30.64 11.96 -12.33
C ARG A 63 -31.29 13.34 -12.21
N GLU A 64 -30.54 14.38 -11.85
CA GLU A 64 -31.00 15.75 -11.78
C GLU A 64 -31.30 16.26 -13.19
N GLU A 65 -30.36 16.13 -14.11
CA GLU A 65 -30.52 16.50 -15.52
C GLU A 65 -31.70 15.78 -16.19
N MET A 66 -31.88 14.48 -15.89
CA MET A 66 -33.05 13.71 -16.34
C MET A 66 -34.39 14.27 -15.83
N ARG A 67 -34.43 14.84 -14.62
CA ARG A 67 -35.66 15.40 -14.04
C ARG A 67 -35.94 16.81 -14.55
N GLU A 68 -34.89 17.57 -14.81
CA GLU A 68 -35.00 18.94 -15.31
C GLU A 68 -35.21 18.99 -16.82
N GLY A 69 -35.03 17.85 -17.50
CA GLY A 69 -35.13 17.76 -18.96
C GLY A 69 -33.94 18.42 -19.67
N GLY A 70 -32.78 18.43 -19.00
CA GLY A 70 -31.53 18.94 -19.54
C GLY A 70 -30.79 17.93 -20.42
N ASP A 71 -29.50 18.15 -20.64
CA ASP A 71 -28.69 17.33 -21.53
C ASP A 71 -28.18 16.08 -20.80
N VAL A 72 -29.04 15.05 -20.79
CA VAL A 72 -28.69 13.75 -20.21
C VAL A 72 -27.48 13.11 -20.91
N GLY A 73 -27.23 13.42 -22.18
CA GLY A 73 -26.08 12.90 -22.91
C GLY A 73 -24.78 13.42 -22.31
N GLU A 74 -24.67 14.74 -22.16
CA GLU A 74 -23.55 15.42 -21.52
C GLU A 74 -23.34 14.93 -20.08
N ALA A 75 -24.41 14.91 -19.27
CA ALA A 75 -24.33 14.45 -17.88
C ALA A 75 -23.85 13.00 -17.76
N THR A 76 -24.27 12.11 -18.67
CA THR A 76 -23.79 10.72 -18.67
C THR A 76 -22.33 10.58 -19.08
N GLN A 77 -21.84 11.47 -19.95
CA GLN A 77 -20.43 11.53 -20.32
C GLN A 77 -19.58 12.01 -19.14
N GLU A 78 -19.95 13.13 -18.51
CA GLU A 78 -19.27 13.64 -17.32
C GLU A 78 -19.22 12.60 -16.20
N ALA A 79 -20.34 11.93 -15.94
CA ALA A 79 -20.40 10.86 -14.95
C ALA A 79 -19.48 9.68 -15.28
N ALA A 80 -19.25 9.39 -16.57
CA ALA A 80 -18.30 8.36 -17.00
C ALA A 80 -16.85 8.82 -16.78
N GLU A 81 -16.52 10.06 -17.11
CA GLU A 81 -15.21 10.68 -16.89
C GLU A 81 -14.85 10.72 -15.41
N GLU A 82 -15.75 11.19 -14.54
CA GLU A 82 -15.56 11.18 -13.09
C GLU A 82 -15.39 9.76 -12.54
N THR A 83 -16.17 8.81 -13.06
CA THR A 83 -16.03 7.40 -12.68
C THR A 83 -14.69 6.80 -13.10
N ALA A 84 -14.12 7.24 -14.21
CA ALA A 84 -12.78 6.85 -14.67
C ALA A 84 -11.69 7.51 -13.81
N GLN A 85 -11.82 8.80 -13.51
CA GLN A 85 -10.91 9.54 -12.63
C GLN A 85 -10.87 8.92 -11.22
N ALA A 86 -12.03 8.62 -10.64
CA ALA A 86 -12.14 7.95 -9.35
C ALA A 86 -11.44 6.56 -9.33
N GLN A 87 -11.44 5.84 -10.46
CA GLN A 87 -10.71 4.56 -10.58
C GLN A 87 -9.21 4.77 -10.68
N TYR A 88 -8.80 5.78 -11.43
CA TYR A 88 -7.41 6.18 -11.54
C TYR A 88 -6.85 6.54 -10.17
N ASP A 89 -7.53 7.37 -9.38
CA ASP A 89 -7.07 7.79 -8.05
C ASP A 89 -6.89 6.59 -7.11
N VAL A 90 -7.86 5.67 -7.07
CA VAL A 90 -7.76 4.40 -6.32
C VAL A 90 -6.56 3.56 -6.77
N THR A 91 -6.24 3.56 -8.06
CA THR A 91 -5.08 2.83 -8.61
C THR A 91 -3.77 3.50 -8.19
N ILE A 92 -3.71 4.83 -8.21
CA ILE A 92 -2.55 5.60 -7.75
C ILE A 92 -2.29 5.35 -6.27
N SER A 93 -3.31 5.41 -5.41
CA SER A 93 -3.13 5.12 -3.97
C SER A 93 -2.64 3.68 -3.72
N GLN A 94 -3.08 2.71 -4.53
CA GLN A 94 -2.56 1.33 -4.43
C GLN A 94 -1.07 1.25 -4.79
N LEU A 95 -0.67 1.92 -5.87
CA LEU A 95 0.72 1.94 -6.31
C LEU A 95 1.63 2.62 -5.28
N GLU A 96 1.16 3.72 -4.68
CA GLU A 96 1.89 4.44 -3.63
C GLU A 96 2.01 3.62 -2.34
N ALA A 97 0.94 2.95 -1.93
CA ALA A 97 0.97 2.03 -0.79
C ALA A 97 1.96 0.86 -1.02
N GLU A 98 1.94 0.25 -2.21
CA GLU A 98 2.90 -0.79 -2.58
C GLU A 98 4.35 -0.27 -2.58
N HIS A 99 4.57 0.92 -3.13
CA HIS A 99 5.87 1.58 -3.16
C HIS A 99 6.38 1.84 -1.75
N ARG A 100 5.56 2.40 -0.85
CA ARG A 100 5.93 2.65 0.54
C ARG A 100 6.38 1.37 1.24
N VAL A 101 5.64 0.28 1.07
CA VAL A 101 6.01 -1.04 1.62
C VAL A 101 7.32 -1.55 1.00
N ALA A 102 7.56 -1.31 -0.29
CA ALA A 102 8.81 -1.68 -0.93
C ALA A 102 10.00 -0.89 -0.38
N ILE A 103 9.84 0.43 -0.19
CA ILE A 103 10.87 1.30 0.41
C ILE A 103 11.22 0.83 1.82
N GLN A 104 10.23 0.57 2.69
CA GLN A 104 10.50 0.07 4.04
C GLN A 104 11.21 -1.29 4.04
N LYS A 105 10.96 -2.15 3.04
CA LYS A 105 11.74 -3.40 2.91
C LYS A 105 13.18 -3.13 2.48
N CYS A 106 13.42 -2.14 1.62
CA CYS A 106 14.75 -1.75 1.18
C CYS A 106 15.59 -1.18 2.34
N GLU A 107 14.97 -0.54 3.34
CA GLU A 107 15.64 -0.07 4.57
C GLU A 107 16.39 -1.19 5.31
N GLY A 108 15.94 -2.45 5.19
CA GLY A 108 16.64 -3.61 5.76
C GLY A 108 17.90 -4.09 5.01
N LEU A 109 18.25 -3.42 3.91
CA LEU A 109 19.49 -3.66 3.13
C LEU A 109 20.53 -2.57 3.44
N ALA A 110 21.77 -2.74 2.96
CA ALA A 110 22.83 -1.75 3.15
C ALA A 110 23.66 -1.53 1.88
N GLY A 111 24.25 -0.34 1.76
CA GLY A 111 25.11 0.07 0.65
C GLY A 111 24.40 0.03 -0.70
N ASP A 112 25.13 -0.32 -1.76
CA ASP A 112 24.63 -0.36 -3.15
C ASP A 112 23.36 -1.22 -3.32
N ALA A 113 23.21 -2.27 -2.51
CA ALA A 113 22.02 -3.12 -2.55
C ALA A 113 20.76 -2.39 -2.09
N GLN A 114 20.86 -1.52 -1.08
CA GLN A 114 19.76 -0.68 -0.61
C GLN A 114 19.40 0.36 -1.68
N GLU A 115 20.40 1.04 -2.23
CA GLU A 115 20.19 2.06 -3.26
C GLU A 115 19.54 1.48 -4.51
N GLN A 116 20.01 0.33 -4.98
CA GLN A 116 19.41 -0.36 -6.12
C GLN A 116 17.96 -0.76 -5.84
N CYS A 117 17.68 -1.30 -4.65
CA CYS A 117 16.32 -1.67 -4.25
C CYS A 117 15.36 -0.46 -4.29
N LYS A 118 15.79 0.69 -3.76
CA LYS A 118 15.00 1.94 -3.79
C LYS A 118 14.76 2.41 -5.23
N ARG A 119 15.79 2.41 -6.08
CA ARG A 119 15.66 2.75 -7.51
C ARG A 119 14.67 1.83 -8.24
N ASP A 120 14.72 0.53 -7.97
CA ASP A 120 13.80 -0.43 -8.59
C ASP A 120 12.35 -0.21 -8.12
N ALA A 121 12.15 0.12 -6.84
CA ALA A 121 10.84 0.48 -6.30
C ALA A 121 10.29 1.75 -6.98
N ASP A 122 11.11 2.80 -7.10
CA ASP A 122 10.74 4.06 -7.76
C ASP A 122 10.37 3.83 -9.23
N ALA A 123 11.17 3.04 -9.96
CA ALA A 123 10.91 2.71 -11.36
C ALA A 123 9.59 1.92 -11.52
N LYS A 124 9.27 1.03 -10.58
CA LYS A 124 7.99 0.31 -10.56
C LYS A 124 6.82 1.26 -10.35
N LEU A 125 6.94 2.22 -9.42
CA LEU A 125 5.90 3.23 -9.17
C LEU A 125 5.68 4.10 -10.42
N GLU A 126 6.76 4.59 -11.03
CA GLU A 126 6.67 5.40 -12.25
C GLU A 126 5.98 4.65 -13.38
N THR A 127 6.41 3.41 -13.65
CA THR A 127 5.80 2.57 -14.69
C THR A 127 4.32 2.31 -14.40
N GLY A 128 3.97 2.04 -13.14
CA GLY A 128 2.57 1.84 -12.72
C GLY A 128 1.73 3.09 -12.94
N ARG A 129 2.25 4.27 -12.59
CA ARG A 129 1.56 5.55 -12.80
C ARG A 129 1.37 5.87 -14.28
N GLN A 130 2.38 5.62 -15.11
CA GLN A 130 2.27 5.78 -16.56
C GLN A 130 1.18 4.87 -17.14
N HIS A 131 1.18 3.59 -16.75
CA HIS A 131 0.14 2.65 -17.18
C HIS A 131 -1.26 3.10 -16.72
N ALA A 132 -1.41 3.52 -15.45
CA ALA A 132 -2.68 4.02 -14.94
C ALA A 132 -3.17 5.25 -15.73
N ARG A 133 -2.26 6.17 -16.10
CA ARG A 133 -2.58 7.33 -16.92
C ARG A 133 -3.05 6.92 -18.32
N THR A 134 -2.35 6.01 -18.99
CA THR A 134 -2.77 5.52 -20.32
C THR A 134 -4.15 4.86 -20.28
N MET A 135 -4.46 4.15 -19.19
CA MET A 135 -5.80 3.56 -19.00
C MET A 135 -6.88 4.62 -18.79
N LEU A 136 -6.58 5.72 -18.09
CA LEU A 136 -7.50 6.85 -17.92
C LEU A 136 -7.75 7.56 -19.25
N GLU A 137 -6.68 7.92 -19.97
CA GLU A 137 -6.76 8.60 -21.27
C GLU A 137 -7.58 7.77 -22.28
N GLY A 138 -7.35 6.46 -22.37
CA GLY A 138 -8.11 5.58 -23.26
C GLY A 138 -9.56 5.31 -22.84
N GLN A 139 -10.00 5.76 -21.66
CA GLN A 139 -11.40 5.70 -21.21
C GLN A 139 -12.16 7.01 -21.46
N THR A 140 -11.43 8.09 -21.74
CA THR A 140 -11.98 9.44 -21.97
C THR A 140 -12.06 9.83 -23.46
N ASP A 141 -11.59 8.95 -24.37
CA ASP A 141 -11.65 9.09 -25.84
C ASP A 141 -12.90 8.39 -26.44
#